data_AF-A0A937MG69-F1
#
_entry.id   AF-A0A937MG69-F1
#
_cell.length_a   1.000
_cell.length_b   1.000
_cell.length_c   1.000
_cell.angle_alpha   90.00
_cell.angle_beta   90.00
_cell.angle_gamma   90.00
#
_symmetry.space_group_name_H-M   'P 1'
#
loop_
_entity.id
_entity.type
_entity.pdbx_description
1 polymer ?
#
loop_
_entity_poly.entity_id
_entity_poly.type
_entity_poly.pdbx_seq_one_letter_code
_entity_poly.pdbx_strand_id
1 'polypeptide(L)'
;MNKNLVPIYILAAFVFLALADVRAWAASYPESWDMDWSKTDFSKTSIDLSEIFSGGPAKDGIPSIDQPSFLPVSEIDDLGPQEPVIALHVNGEARAYPLRIMMWHEIVNDSIGGVPVTVTYCPLCNSSIVFERQLDGVILDFGTTGKLRNSDLV
;
A
#
# COMPACT_ATOMS: atom_id res chain seq x y z
N MET A 1 -27.35 65.79 -43.24
CA MET A 1 -27.91 65.36 -44.53
C MET A 1 -27.53 63.91 -44.77
N ASN A 2 -28.54 63.08 -44.97
CA ASN A 2 -28.49 61.64 -45.26
C ASN A 2 -27.46 61.23 -46.32
N LYS A 3 -26.80 60.09 -46.08
CA LYS A 3 -26.73 58.98 -47.05
C LYS A 3 -26.84 57.65 -46.30
N ASN A 4 -27.92 56.92 -46.60
CA ASN A 4 -28.20 55.55 -46.16
C ASN A 4 -27.56 54.51 -47.10
N LEU A 5 -27.49 53.26 -46.61
CA LEU A 5 -27.53 51.93 -47.30
C LEU A 5 -26.25 51.04 -47.25
N VAL A 6 -26.09 50.25 -46.16
CA VAL A 6 -26.18 48.75 -45.99
C VAL A 6 -25.66 47.86 -47.16
N PRO A 7 -24.90 46.71 -46.98
CA PRO A 7 -25.26 45.53 -46.15
C PRO A 7 -24.18 44.62 -45.48
N ILE A 8 -24.62 43.99 -44.37
CA ILE A 8 -24.50 42.58 -43.91
C ILE A 8 -23.29 41.75 -44.39
N TYR A 9 -22.42 41.29 -43.46
CA TYR A 9 -21.91 39.89 -43.42
C TYR A 9 -21.42 39.49 -42.00
N ILE A 10 -22.13 38.49 -41.44
CA ILE A 10 -21.59 37.28 -40.80
C ILE A 10 -20.90 37.41 -39.42
N LEU A 11 -21.70 37.06 -38.40
CA LEU A 11 -21.41 36.14 -37.29
C LEU A 11 -20.04 35.42 -37.36
N ALA A 12 -19.13 35.67 -36.42
CA ALA A 12 -18.10 34.70 -36.07
C ALA A 12 -17.90 34.71 -34.55
N ALA A 13 -18.42 33.64 -33.95
CA ALA A 13 -18.46 33.40 -32.52
C ALA A 13 -17.07 33.17 -31.92
N PHE A 14 -16.96 33.52 -30.64
CA PHE A 14 -15.94 33.13 -29.69
C PHE A 14 -15.53 31.66 -29.80
N VAL A 15 -14.23 31.37 -29.87
CA VAL A 15 -13.61 30.27 -29.12
C VAL A 15 -12.21 30.69 -28.68
N PHE A 16 -12.07 30.92 -27.38
CA PHE A 16 -10.81 31.05 -26.66
C PHE A 16 -10.12 29.68 -26.68
N LEU A 17 -9.11 29.48 -27.53
CA LEU A 17 -8.24 28.30 -27.45
C LEU A 17 -7.16 28.58 -26.40
N ALA A 18 -7.55 28.46 -25.13
CA ALA A 18 -6.60 28.22 -24.06
C ALA A 18 -6.08 26.78 -24.25
N LEU A 19 -4.92 26.65 -24.90
CA LEU A 19 -4.13 25.42 -24.85
C LEU A 19 -3.57 25.32 -23.43
N ALA A 20 -4.40 24.84 -22.50
CA ALA A 20 -3.88 24.15 -21.35
C ALA A 20 -3.20 22.89 -21.89
N ASP A 21 -1.87 22.85 -21.83
CA ASP A 21 -1.12 21.60 -21.86
C ASP A 21 -1.55 20.79 -20.64
N VAL A 22 -2.69 20.12 -20.76
CA VAL A 22 -3.09 19.06 -19.85
C VAL A 22 -2.13 17.93 -20.13
N ARG A 23 -0.97 17.95 -19.46
CA ARG A 23 -0.17 16.75 -19.28
C ARG A 23 -1.01 15.79 -18.42
N ALA A 24 -1.96 15.12 -19.06
CA ALA A 24 -2.58 13.93 -18.53
C ALA A 24 -1.48 12.86 -18.50
N TRP A 25 -0.72 12.83 -17.42
CA TRP A 25 -0.10 11.60 -16.97
C TRP A 25 -1.27 10.72 -16.51
N ALA A 26 -1.95 10.09 -17.46
CA ALA A 26 -2.70 8.89 -17.15
C ALA A 26 -1.63 7.89 -16.70
N ALA A 27 -1.45 7.76 -15.39
CA ALA A 27 -0.60 6.71 -14.82
C ALA A 27 -1.13 5.39 -15.39
N SER A 28 -0.40 4.81 -16.33
CA SER A 28 -0.75 3.54 -16.94
C SER A 28 -0.44 2.43 -15.95
N TYR A 29 -1.23 2.34 -14.89
CA TYR A 29 -1.22 1.13 -14.07
C TYR A 29 -1.92 0.03 -14.88
N PRO A 30 -1.48 -1.24 -14.76
CA PRO A 30 -2.12 -2.33 -15.48
C PRO A 30 -3.60 -2.42 -15.07
N GLU A 31 -4.51 -2.44 -16.04
CA GLU A 31 -5.97 -2.64 -15.85
C GLU A 31 -6.29 -3.85 -14.95
N SER A 32 -5.35 -4.81 -14.86
CA SER A 32 -5.43 -5.96 -13.97
C SER A 32 -5.46 -5.63 -12.47
N TRP A 33 -5.04 -4.43 -12.05
CA TRP A 33 -5.07 -4.03 -10.64
C TRP A 33 -6.49 -3.73 -10.16
N ASP A 34 -7.37 -3.22 -11.03
CA ASP A 34 -8.76 -2.90 -10.67
C ASP A 34 -9.55 -4.14 -10.25
N MET A 35 -9.15 -5.33 -10.73
CA MET A 35 -9.77 -6.59 -10.32
C MET A 35 -9.51 -6.90 -8.84
N ASP A 36 -8.27 -6.72 -8.38
CA ASP A 36 -7.87 -6.99 -7.00
C ASP A 36 -8.21 -5.80 -6.06
N TRP A 37 -8.25 -4.58 -6.60
CA TRP A 37 -8.31 -3.31 -5.85
C TRP A 37 -9.41 -2.36 -6.32
N SER A 38 -10.59 -2.89 -6.63
CA SER A 38 -11.74 -2.14 -7.19
C SER A 38 -12.22 -0.91 -6.39
N LYS A 39 -11.80 -0.75 -5.13
CA LYS A 39 -12.17 0.38 -4.27
C LYS A 39 -11.07 1.45 -4.18
N THR A 40 -9.87 1.18 -4.69
CA THR A 40 -8.72 2.07 -4.56
C THR A 40 -8.78 3.20 -5.59
N ASP A 41 -8.56 4.44 -5.14
CA ASP A 41 -8.48 5.62 -6.01
C ASP A 41 -7.05 5.81 -6.52
N PHE A 42 -6.74 5.20 -7.67
CA PHE A 42 -5.40 5.25 -8.29
C PHE A 42 -5.02 6.62 -8.89
N SER A 43 -5.93 7.60 -8.89
CA SER A 43 -5.58 8.98 -9.26
C SER A 43 -4.70 9.66 -8.20
N LYS A 44 -4.72 9.15 -6.96
CA LYS A 44 -3.91 9.62 -5.84
C LYS A 44 -2.62 8.81 -5.75
N THR A 45 -1.56 9.35 -6.32
CA THR A 45 -0.23 8.74 -6.29
C THR A 45 0.86 9.78 -6.07
N SER A 46 1.92 9.38 -5.37
CA SER A 46 3.17 10.16 -5.22
C SER A 46 4.32 9.60 -6.06
N ILE A 47 4.10 8.48 -6.75
CA ILE A 47 5.10 7.78 -7.58
C ILE A 47 4.50 7.39 -8.94
N ASP A 48 5.34 7.00 -9.89
CA ASP A 48 4.87 6.37 -11.12
C ASP A 48 4.45 4.91 -10.83
N LEU A 49 3.17 4.61 -11.01
CA LEU A 49 2.61 3.27 -10.73
C LEU A 49 3.17 2.19 -11.68
N SER A 50 3.76 2.57 -12.81
CA SER A 50 4.45 1.62 -13.70
C SER A 50 5.72 1.03 -13.08
N GLU A 51 6.25 1.63 -12.00
CA GLU A 51 7.37 1.08 -11.22
C GLU A 51 6.96 -0.13 -10.37
N ILE A 52 5.66 -0.34 -10.16
CA ILE A 52 5.13 -1.43 -9.36
C ILE A 52 4.73 -2.59 -10.28
N PHE A 53 5.21 -3.79 -9.96
CA PHE A 53 4.96 -4.99 -10.77
C PHE A 53 4.54 -6.17 -9.89
N SER A 54 4.06 -7.24 -10.54
CA SER A 54 3.63 -8.45 -9.83
C SER A 54 4.82 -9.21 -9.24
N GLY A 55 4.72 -9.58 -7.96
CA GLY A 55 5.64 -10.51 -7.30
C GLY A 55 5.31 -11.99 -7.57
N GLY A 56 4.18 -12.28 -8.23
CA GLY A 56 3.71 -13.64 -8.51
C GLY A 56 2.41 -13.99 -7.79
N PRO A 57 2.36 -13.91 -6.44
CA PRO A 57 1.11 -14.08 -5.69
C PRO A 57 0.06 -13.03 -6.09
N ALA A 58 -1.21 -13.41 -6.00
CA ALA A 58 -2.32 -12.46 -6.06
C ALA A 58 -2.42 -11.64 -4.76
N LYS A 59 -3.31 -10.66 -4.72
CA LYS A 59 -3.69 -9.99 -3.47
C LYS A 59 -4.10 -11.03 -2.43
N ASP A 60 -3.55 -10.90 -1.22
CA ASP A 60 -3.70 -11.82 -0.08
C ASP A 60 -3.29 -13.27 -0.39
N GLY A 61 -2.52 -13.50 -1.46
CA GLY A 61 -2.04 -14.82 -1.86
C GLY A 61 -1.02 -15.41 -0.86
N ILE A 62 -0.38 -14.55 -0.06
CA ILE A 62 0.38 -14.92 1.12
C ILE A 62 -0.45 -14.47 2.33
N PRO A 63 -1.02 -15.40 3.11
CA PRO A 63 -1.98 -15.06 4.15
C PRO A 63 -1.28 -14.44 5.37
N SER A 64 -1.80 -13.29 5.82
CA SER A 64 -1.40 -12.68 7.09
C SER A 64 -1.81 -13.55 8.29
N ILE A 65 -1.17 -13.31 9.44
CA ILE A 65 -1.63 -13.82 10.73
C ILE A 65 -2.43 -12.73 11.42
N ASP A 66 -3.75 -12.91 11.55
CA ASP A 66 -4.63 -11.91 12.17
C ASP A 66 -5.00 -12.22 13.62
N GLN A 67 -4.68 -13.44 14.07
CA GLN A 67 -4.92 -13.92 15.44
C GLN A 67 -3.66 -14.66 15.94
N PRO A 68 -2.54 -13.95 16.14
CA PRO A 68 -1.30 -14.58 16.58
C PRO A 68 -1.44 -15.17 17.98
N SER A 69 -0.83 -16.33 18.19
CA SER A 69 -0.67 -16.95 19.51
C SER A 69 0.80 -16.94 19.89
N PHE A 70 1.06 -16.75 21.19
CA PHE A 70 2.42 -16.64 21.72
C PHE A 70 2.61 -17.63 22.86
N LEU A 71 3.83 -18.17 22.94
CA LEU A 71 4.30 -18.97 24.06
C LEU A 71 5.44 -18.23 24.77
N PRO A 72 5.61 -18.40 26.09
CA PRO A 72 6.81 -17.96 26.78
C PRO A 72 8.04 -18.61 26.15
N VAL A 73 9.14 -17.86 26.03
CA VAL A 73 10.40 -18.37 25.45
C VAL A 73 10.89 -19.63 26.18
N SER A 74 10.64 -19.74 27.49
CA SER A 74 11.00 -20.91 28.30
C SER A 74 10.25 -22.20 27.93
N GLU A 75 9.15 -22.10 27.19
CA GLU A 75 8.32 -23.25 26.75
C GLU A 75 8.61 -23.65 25.30
N ILE A 76 9.52 -22.93 24.62
CA ILE A 76 9.87 -23.21 23.23
C ILE A 76 11.19 -23.97 23.19
N ASP A 77 11.16 -25.21 22.70
CA ASP A 77 12.30 -26.13 22.64
C ASP A 77 13.01 -26.15 21.28
N ASP A 78 12.40 -25.57 20.25
CA ASP A 78 12.89 -25.54 18.87
C ASP A 78 13.52 -24.20 18.44
N LEU A 79 13.73 -23.27 19.38
CA LEU A 79 14.43 -22.01 19.13
C LEU A 79 15.92 -22.13 19.46
N GLY A 80 16.75 -22.00 18.43
CA GLY A 80 18.20 -21.91 18.61
C GLY A 80 18.64 -20.59 19.27
N PRO A 81 19.82 -20.55 19.91
CA PRO A 81 20.31 -19.34 20.59
C PRO A 81 20.61 -18.16 19.66
N GLN A 82 20.61 -18.38 18.35
CA GLN A 82 20.86 -17.37 17.31
C GLN A 82 19.67 -17.22 16.35
N GLU A 83 18.48 -17.68 16.73
CA GLU A 83 17.29 -17.50 15.90
C GLU A 83 17.03 -15.99 15.69
N PRO A 84 16.96 -15.50 14.44
CA PRO A 84 16.61 -14.12 14.19
C PRO A 84 15.12 -13.88 14.41
N VAL A 85 14.82 -12.81 15.15
CA VAL A 85 13.44 -12.41 15.46
C VAL A 85 13.28 -10.91 15.24
N ILE A 86 12.07 -10.49 14.89
CA ILE A 86 11.64 -9.10 15.07
C ILE A 86 11.26 -8.96 16.55
N ALA A 87 11.93 -8.08 17.29
CA ALA A 87 11.61 -7.82 18.69
C ALA A 87 10.80 -6.52 18.80
N LEU A 88 9.64 -6.58 19.46
CA LEU A 88 8.78 -5.43 19.68
C LEU A 88 8.51 -5.28 21.17
N HIS A 89 8.67 -4.07 21.70
CA HIS A 89 8.36 -3.74 23.09
C HIS A 89 7.48 -2.49 23.12
N VAL A 90 6.26 -2.65 23.65
CA VAL A 90 5.24 -1.60 23.71
C VAL A 90 4.56 -1.66 25.08
N ASN A 91 4.47 -0.51 25.76
CA ASN A 91 3.77 -0.37 27.05
C ASN A 91 4.13 -1.43 28.11
N GLY A 92 5.37 -1.92 28.13
CA GLY A 92 5.83 -2.93 29.10
C GLY A 92 5.62 -4.38 28.67
N GLU A 93 4.96 -4.64 27.53
CA GLU A 93 4.87 -5.96 26.93
C GLU A 93 5.92 -6.13 25.83
N ALA A 94 6.62 -7.26 25.83
CA ALA A 94 7.60 -7.62 24.80
C ALA A 94 7.16 -8.87 24.04
N ARG A 95 7.29 -8.85 22.71
CA ARG A 95 7.04 -9.99 21.83
C ARG A 95 8.20 -10.17 20.86
N ALA A 96 8.45 -11.42 20.50
CA ALA A 96 9.40 -11.81 19.47
C ALA A 96 8.63 -12.51 18.35
N TYR A 97 8.83 -12.08 17.11
CA TYR A 97 8.25 -12.68 15.91
C TYR A 97 9.39 -13.36 15.13
N PRO A 98 9.50 -14.70 15.20
CA PRO A 98 10.59 -15.41 14.52
C PRO A 98 10.57 -15.18 13.02
N LEU A 99 11.72 -14.85 12.42
CA LEU A 99 11.79 -14.65 10.97
C LEU A 99 11.38 -15.90 10.20
N ARG A 100 11.59 -17.10 10.75
CA ARG A 100 11.10 -18.35 10.15
C ARG A 100 9.58 -18.36 9.96
N ILE A 101 8.80 -17.70 10.80
CA ILE A 101 7.34 -17.58 10.65
C ILE A 101 7.02 -16.42 9.71
N MET A 102 7.69 -15.27 9.91
CA MET A 102 7.49 -14.09 9.09
C MET A 102 7.85 -14.32 7.61
N MET A 103 8.77 -15.23 7.31
CA MET A 103 9.12 -15.62 5.94
C MET A 103 7.94 -16.23 5.17
N TRP A 104 7.02 -16.91 5.88
CA TRP A 104 5.85 -17.55 5.28
C TRP A 104 4.64 -16.64 5.20
N HIS A 105 4.51 -15.72 6.17
CA HIS A 105 3.29 -14.94 6.35
C HIS A 105 3.43 -13.47 5.99
N GLU A 106 4.65 -12.93 6.03
CA GLU A 106 5.05 -11.55 5.73
C GLU A 106 4.41 -10.47 6.61
N ILE A 107 3.21 -10.69 7.16
CA ILE A 107 2.41 -9.75 7.93
C ILE A 107 1.77 -10.47 9.13
N VAL A 108 1.86 -9.83 10.30
CA VAL A 108 1.13 -10.21 11.51
C VAL A 108 0.36 -8.99 12.01
N ASN A 109 -0.98 -9.06 12.02
CA ASN A 109 -1.84 -8.08 12.64
C ASN A 109 -2.05 -8.45 14.11
N ASP A 110 -1.47 -7.66 15.01
CA ASP A 110 -1.41 -7.96 16.43
C ASP A 110 -1.98 -6.81 17.29
N SER A 111 -2.12 -7.06 18.59
CA SER A 111 -2.39 -6.09 19.64
C SER A 111 -1.48 -6.38 20.84
N ILE A 112 -0.50 -5.50 21.08
CA ILE A 112 0.50 -5.60 22.15
C ILE A 112 0.43 -4.39 23.07
N GLY A 113 0.37 -4.60 24.38
CA GLY A 113 0.30 -3.49 25.34
C GLY A 113 -0.88 -2.55 25.12
N GLY A 114 -1.99 -3.07 24.57
CA GLY A 114 -3.19 -2.30 24.19
C GLY A 114 -3.09 -1.52 22.87
N VAL A 115 -1.97 -1.61 22.14
CA VAL A 115 -1.77 -0.91 20.86
C VAL A 115 -1.97 -1.89 19.70
N PRO A 116 -2.90 -1.62 18.77
CA PRO A 116 -3.04 -2.42 17.56
C PRO A 116 -1.86 -2.13 16.64
N VAL A 117 -1.10 -3.17 16.28
CA VAL A 117 0.08 -3.06 15.41
C VAL A 117 -0.02 -4.00 14.22
N THR A 118 0.64 -3.66 13.12
CA THR A 118 0.95 -4.61 12.04
C THR A 118 2.47 -4.72 11.93
N VAL A 119 2.97 -5.96 12.06
CA VAL A 119 4.38 -6.29 11.96
C VAL A 119 4.62 -6.86 10.58
N THR A 120 5.48 -6.24 9.79
CA THR A 120 5.77 -6.68 8.43
C THR A 120 7.21 -7.14 8.28
N TYR A 121 7.43 -8.07 7.36
CA TYR A 121 8.74 -8.55 6.96
C TYR A 121 8.78 -8.77 5.46
N CYS A 122 9.77 -8.19 4.79
CA CYS A 122 10.04 -8.43 3.38
C CYS A 122 11.17 -9.47 3.25
N PRO A 123 10.88 -10.71 2.80
CA PRO A 123 11.90 -11.74 2.62
C PRO A 123 12.98 -11.37 1.59
N LEU A 124 12.63 -10.57 0.59
CA LEU A 124 13.54 -10.11 -0.47
C LEU A 124 14.49 -9.01 0.02
N CYS A 125 14.05 -8.22 0.99
CA CYS A 125 14.75 -7.06 1.52
C CYS A 125 15.54 -7.40 2.79
N ASN A 126 15.18 -8.50 3.46
CA ASN A 126 15.63 -8.84 4.81
C ASN A 126 15.43 -7.69 5.81
N SER A 127 14.26 -7.03 5.73
CA SER A 127 13.92 -5.87 6.54
C SER A 127 12.50 -6.01 7.11
N SER A 128 12.27 -5.36 8.25
CA SER A 128 10.97 -5.32 8.91
C SER A 128 10.57 -3.89 9.23
N ILE A 129 9.27 -3.63 9.20
CA ILE A 129 8.68 -2.37 9.63
C ILE A 129 7.45 -2.71 10.49
N VAL A 130 7.22 -1.92 11.53
CA VAL A 130 6.05 -2.07 12.38
C VAL A 130 5.29 -0.76 12.38
N PHE A 131 3.98 -0.83 12.14
CA PHE A 131 3.10 0.32 12.19
C PHE A 131 2.06 0.13 13.28
N GLU A 132 1.70 1.21 13.96
CA GLU A 132 0.39 1.28 14.61
C GLU A 132 -0.68 1.27 13.52
N ARG A 133 -1.63 0.36 13.62
CA ARG A 133 -2.65 0.15 12.58
C ARG A 133 -3.98 0.84 12.90
N GLN A 134 -3.95 1.89 13.71
CA GLN A 134 -5.10 2.74 13.97
C GLN A 134 -4.97 4.06 13.19
N LEU A 135 -5.99 4.39 12.40
CA LEU A 135 -6.09 5.65 11.68
C LEU A 135 -7.47 6.26 11.91
N ASP A 136 -7.51 7.51 12.37
CA ASP A 136 -8.76 8.25 12.64
C ASP A 136 -9.77 7.47 13.51
N GLY A 137 -9.27 6.75 14.51
CA GLY A 137 -10.08 5.95 15.43
C GLY A 137 -10.48 4.56 14.89
N VAL A 138 -10.17 4.25 13.62
CA VAL A 138 -10.47 2.96 12.99
C VAL A 138 -9.24 2.07 13.05
N ILE A 139 -9.41 0.85 13.55
CA ILE A 139 -8.38 -0.20 13.48
C ILE A 139 -8.46 -0.82 12.07
N LEU A 140 -7.33 -0.78 11.36
CA LEU A 140 -7.19 -1.28 9.99
C LEU A 140 -6.60 -2.69 10.01
N ASP A 141 -6.99 -3.50 9.03
CA ASP A 141 -6.40 -4.81 8.76
C ASP A 141 -5.48 -4.71 7.53
N PHE A 142 -4.33 -5.37 7.61
CA PHE A 142 -3.31 -5.37 6.56
C PHE A 142 -3.16 -6.76 5.96
N GLY A 143 -3.05 -6.81 4.64
CA GLY A 143 -2.83 -8.02 3.86
C GLY A 143 -1.76 -7.79 2.79
N THR A 144 -1.29 -8.87 2.18
CA THR A 144 -0.23 -8.80 1.17
C THR A 144 -0.79 -8.33 -0.17
N THR A 145 -0.10 -7.42 -0.85
CA THR A 145 -0.59 -6.93 -2.16
C THR A 145 -0.27 -7.87 -3.32
N GLY A 146 0.72 -8.75 -3.14
CA GLY A 146 1.32 -9.53 -4.22
C GLY A 146 2.14 -8.67 -5.20
N LYS A 147 2.46 -7.41 -4.86
CA LYS A 147 3.19 -6.47 -5.71
C LYS A 147 4.53 -6.09 -5.09
N LEU A 148 5.43 -5.64 -5.95
CA LEU A 148 6.78 -5.22 -5.61
C LEU A 148 7.12 -3.87 -6.25
N ARG A 149 7.95 -3.08 -5.56
CA ARG A 149 8.63 -1.90 -6.12
C ARG A 149 10.08 -1.90 -5.65
N ASN A 150 11.05 -1.77 -6.56
CA ASN A 150 12.48 -1.93 -6.24
C ASN A 150 12.83 -3.28 -5.59
N SER A 151 12.02 -4.31 -5.84
CA SER A 151 12.06 -5.61 -5.14
C SER A 151 11.60 -5.58 -3.68
N ASP A 152 11.06 -4.44 -3.22
CA ASP A 152 10.45 -4.31 -1.91
C ASP A 152 8.95 -4.64 -1.97
N LEU A 153 8.46 -5.30 -0.94
CA LEU A 153 7.02 -5.52 -0.74
C LEU A 153 6.34 -4.17 -0.49
N VAL A 154 5.30 -3.88 -1.26
CA VAL A 154 4.51 -2.63 -1.18
C VAL A 154 3.04 -2.91 -0.95
#